data_AF-A0A2M7SSW1-F1
#
_entry.id   AF-A0A2M7SSW1-F1
#
_cell.length_a   1.000
_cell.length_b   1.000
_cell.length_c   1.000
_cell.angle_alpha   90.00
_cell.angle_beta   90.00
_cell.angle_gamma   90.00
#
_symmetry.space_group_name_H-M   'P 1'
#
loop_
_entity.id
_entity.type
_entity.pdbx_description
1 polymer ?
#
loop_
_entity_poly.entity_id
_entity_poly.type
_entity_poly.pdbx_seq_one_letter_code
_entity_poly.pdbx_strand_id
1 'polypeptide(L)'
;MQAQVTFPEVFLDVRPYPASLVRWPTAMRTQLQPNSGSGTLAYYSPSGGSSSSPHVGDLANITLTLSLQPVGKTHIQIPQIGVYETSGGSAYCISVNRIILAQGIPPKKFCWEVPSHPAAGGGPLAGTISGLDELPVDMPVFAGFAHAPYHLFWNLSYQKYVRYCPCGSCESSDVPGINSWRLEGGKWEPFCDTNIPSGATGNCSVSVPAECNYDYKWESHSQGGEILPSQVQGLPPSLAADLDGNGTPDAYWNNNLTIRRMDDYDRVGTSAWGRSWNWGGTIYWGVREGQGQIGWPGVP
;
A
#
# COMPACT_ATOMS: atom_id res chain seq x y z
N MET A 1 -5.36 -10.63 -18.56
CA MET A 1 -4.43 -10.41 -17.43
C MET A 1 -5.23 -9.77 -16.30
N GLN A 2 -5.11 -10.28 -15.08
CA GLN A 2 -5.80 -9.73 -13.90
C GLN A 2 -4.83 -9.73 -12.73
N ALA A 3 -4.80 -8.62 -11.97
CA ALA A 3 -4.06 -8.50 -10.71
C ALA A 3 -5.07 -8.17 -9.60
N GLN A 4 -4.78 -8.63 -8.39
CA GLN A 4 -5.61 -8.37 -7.20
C GLN A 4 -4.68 -8.12 -6.01
N VAL A 5 -5.07 -7.23 -5.11
CA VAL A 5 -4.39 -6.97 -3.85
C VAL A 5 -5.45 -6.87 -2.75
N THR A 6 -5.13 -7.41 -1.57
CA THR A 6 -6.00 -7.32 -0.39
C THR A 6 -5.37 -6.41 0.64
N PHE A 7 -6.20 -5.79 1.47
CA PHE A 7 -5.68 -5.04 2.61
C PHE A 7 -4.80 -5.94 3.49
N PRO A 8 -3.56 -5.52 3.80
CA PRO A 8 -2.72 -6.22 4.75
C PRO A 8 -3.33 -6.13 6.15
N GLU A 9 -2.88 -7.01 7.03
CA GLU A 9 -3.22 -6.94 8.45
C GLU A 9 -2.53 -5.72 9.09
N VAL A 10 -3.30 -4.94 9.85
CA VAL A 10 -2.82 -3.84 10.69
C VAL A 10 -2.71 -4.33 12.11
N PHE A 11 -1.56 -4.15 12.75
CA PHE A 11 -1.40 -4.53 14.14
C PHE A 11 -1.53 -3.34 15.07
N LEU A 12 -2.34 -3.50 16.11
CA LEU A 12 -2.39 -2.62 17.27
C LEU A 12 -1.80 -3.36 18.47
N ASP A 13 -0.59 -3.01 18.87
CA ASP A 13 0.04 -3.64 20.03
C ASP A 13 -0.34 -2.85 21.28
N VAL A 14 -0.85 -3.55 22.29
CA VAL A 14 -1.52 -2.93 23.43
C VAL A 14 -1.14 -3.60 24.75
N ARG A 15 -0.96 -2.80 25.82
CA ARG A 15 -0.96 -3.31 27.20
C ARG A 15 -1.52 -2.30 28.22
N PRO A 16 -2.19 -2.78 29.29
CA PRO A 16 -2.81 -4.10 29.37
C PRO A 16 -3.98 -4.22 28.38
N TYR A 17 -4.37 -5.44 28.01
CA TYR A 17 -5.52 -5.71 27.14
C TYR A 17 -6.05 -7.13 27.42
N PRO A 18 -7.36 -7.42 27.44
CA PRO A 18 -8.50 -6.61 26.99
C PRO A 18 -9.12 -5.68 28.05
N ALA A 19 -8.51 -5.57 29.23
CA ALA A 19 -9.00 -4.65 30.26
C ALA A 19 -7.90 -3.89 30.99
N SER A 20 -8.28 -2.76 31.57
CA SER A 20 -7.44 -1.84 32.32
C SER A 20 -8.19 -1.27 33.54
N LEU A 21 -7.47 -0.53 34.39
CA LEU A 21 -8.06 0.23 35.49
C LEU A 21 -8.21 1.70 35.11
N VAL A 22 -9.20 2.35 35.73
CA VAL A 22 -9.32 3.82 35.72
C VAL A 22 -7.99 4.43 36.16
N ARG A 23 -7.51 5.43 35.40
CA ARG A 23 -6.24 6.15 35.57
C ARG A 23 -4.97 5.30 35.53
N TRP A 24 -5.06 4.04 35.12
CA TRP A 24 -3.89 3.21 34.89
C TRP A 24 -3.29 3.45 33.50
N PRO A 25 -1.96 3.58 33.38
CA PRO A 25 -1.32 3.81 32.10
C PRO A 25 -1.47 2.58 31.20
N THR A 26 -1.97 2.83 29.99
CA THR A 26 -2.03 1.86 28.91
C THR A 26 -1.14 2.30 27.78
N ALA A 27 -0.30 1.41 27.30
CA ALA A 27 0.59 1.67 26.20
C ALA A 27 0.03 1.04 24.91
N MET A 28 0.08 1.81 23.83
CA MET A 28 -0.42 1.37 22.52
C MET A 28 0.49 1.87 21.40
N ARG A 29 0.81 1.01 20.43
CA ARG A 29 1.48 1.36 19.18
C ARG A 29 0.84 0.65 18.00
N THR A 30 1.09 1.17 16.80
CA THR A 30 0.60 0.57 15.56
C THR A 30 1.74 0.06 14.70
N GLN A 31 1.51 -1.05 13.98
CA GLN A 31 2.40 -1.54 12.93
C GLN A 31 1.58 -1.73 11.66
N LEU A 32 2.01 -1.07 10.59
CA LEU A 32 1.38 -1.16 9.27
C LEU A 32 2.32 -1.91 8.34
N GLN A 33 1.75 -2.76 7.52
CA GLN A 33 2.48 -3.49 6.48
C GLN A 33 1.99 -3.02 5.11
N PRO A 34 2.87 -2.91 4.10
CA PRO A 34 2.42 -2.82 2.73
C PRO A 34 1.92 -4.19 2.25
N ASN A 35 1.19 -4.22 1.15
CA ASN A 35 0.88 -5.46 0.44
C ASN A 35 0.92 -5.22 -1.07
N SER A 36 1.17 -6.26 -1.84
CA SER A 36 1.07 -6.19 -3.29
C SER A 36 0.58 -7.51 -3.87
N GLY A 37 0.03 -7.42 -5.08
CA GLY A 37 -0.33 -8.60 -5.85
C GLY A 37 -0.22 -8.31 -7.34
N SER A 38 0.18 -9.31 -8.10
CA SER A 38 0.55 -9.16 -9.50
C SER A 38 -0.15 -10.19 -10.38
N GLY A 39 -0.41 -9.79 -11.62
CA GLY A 39 -0.85 -10.66 -12.70
C GLY A 39 0.10 -10.54 -13.88
N THR A 40 0.38 -11.65 -14.54
CA THR A 40 1.32 -11.68 -15.66
C THR A 40 0.63 -12.11 -16.96
N LEU A 41 1.21 -11.68 -18.07
CA LEU A 41 0.91 -12.16 -19.41
C LEU A 41 2.24 -12.31 -20.15
N ALA A 42 2.55 -13.53 -20.58
CA ALA A 42 3.84 -13.84 -21.18
C ALA A 42 4.08 -13.03 -22.47
N TYR A 43 3.04 -12.87 -23.28
CA TYR A 43 3.15 -12.26 -24.59
C TYR A 43 1.82 -11.70 -25.08
N TYR A 44 1.88 -10.57 -25.80
CA TYR A 44 0.74 -9.94 -26.47
C TYR A 44 1.23 -9.37 -27.80
N SER A 45 0.63 -9.81 -28.90
CA SER A 45 0.97 -9.31 -30.23
C SER A 45 -0.18 -8.51 -30.84
N PRO A 46 -0.10 -7.17 -30.83
CA PRO A 46 -0.99 -6.34 -31.64
C PRO A 46 -0.62 -6.38 -33.13
N SER A 47 0.58 -6.87 -33.48
CA SER A 47 1.13 -6.84 -34.84
C SER A 47 1.09 -8.20 -35.57
N GLY A 48 0.49 -9.22 -34.96
CA GLY A 48 0.32 -10.57 -35.52
C GLY A 48 1.54 -11.48 -35.43
N GLY A 49 2.59 -11.08 -34.72
CA GLY A 49 3.76 -11.90 -34.39
C GLY A 49 3.48 -12.99 -33.35
N SER A 50 4.52 -13.76 -33.04
CA SER A 50 4.50 -14.79 -31.99
C SER A 50 5.72 -14.68 -31.07
N SER A 51 5.68 -15.32 -29.90
CA SER A 51 6.81 -15.30 -28.97
C SER A 51 8.11 -15.87 -29.54
N SER A 52 8.03 -16.78 -30.52
CA SER A 52 9.18 -17.37 -31.23
C SER A 52 9.55 -16.61 -32.51
N SER A 53 8.68 -15.74 -33.01
CA SER A 53 8.91 -14.87 -34.18
C SER A 53 8.22 -13.52 -33.92
N PRO A 54 8.84 -12.66 -33.09
CA PRO A 54 8.24 -11.41 -32.69
C PRO A 54 8.30 -10.36 -33.80
N HIS A 55 7.31 -9.50 -33.83
CA HIS A 55 7.19 -8.36 -34.73
C HIS A 55 7.29 -7.04 -33.94
N VAL A 56 7.73 -5.98 -34.61
CA VAL A 56 7.92 -4.66 -33.98
C VAL A 56 6.59 -4.18 -33.39
N GLY A 57 6.61 -3.82 -32.11
CA GLY A 57 5.44 -3.41 -31.35
C GLY A 57 4.85 -4.50 -30.47
N ASP A 58 5.31 -5.75 -30.60
CA ASP A 58 4.89 -6.83 -29.71
C ASP A 58 5.38 -6.62 -28.29
N LEU A 59 4.61 -7.14 -27.34
CA LEU A 59 4.87 -7.03 -25.91
C LEU A 59 5.17 -8.41 -25.34
N ALA A 60 6.17 -8.50 -24.46
CA ALA A 60 6.52 -9.69 -23.72
C ALA A 60 6.71 -9.37 -22.23
N ASN A 61 6.69 -10.41 -21.39
CA ASN A 61 6.96 -10.31 -19.96
C ASN A 61 6.13 -9.22 -19.27
N ILE A 62 4.84 -9.15 -19.62
CA ILE A 62 3.92 -8.11 -19.15
C ILE A 62 3.50 -8.47 -17.74
N THR A 63 3.73 -7.57 -16.79
CA THR A 63 3.38 -7.73 -15.38
C THR A 63 2.63 -6.50 -14.91
N LEU A 64 1.39 -6.69 -14.48
CA LEU A 64 0.62 -5.67 -13.75
C LEU A 64 0.72 -5.98 -12.26
N THR A 65 1.21 -5.03 -11.48
CA THR A 65 1.29 -5.11 -10.01
C THR A 65 0.39 -4.04 -9.41
N LEU A 66 -0.44 -4.44 -8.44
CA LEU A 66 -1.16 -3.54 -7.56
C LEU A 66 -0.49 -3.55 -6.19
N SER A 67 -0.34 -2.37 -5.58
CA SER A 67 0.36 -2.21 -4.31
C SER A 67 -0.43 -1.31 -3.37
N LEU A 68 -0.71 -1.79 -2.15
CA LEU A 68 -1.23 -1.00 -1.05
C LEU A 68 -0.08 -0.55 -0.16
N GLN A 69 0.06 0.75 0.04
CA GLN A 69 1.07 1.35 0.89
C GLN A 69 0.41 2.10 2.04
N PRO A 70 0.83 1.90 3.29
CA PRO A 70 0.28 2.66 4.41
C PRO A 70 0.66 4.13 4.27
N VAL A 71 -0.29 5.00 4.56
CA VAL A 71 -0.07 6.45 4.59
C VAL A 71 -0.55 7.01 5.93
N GLY A 72 0.09 8.09 6.36
CA GLY A 72 -0.34 8.82 7.54
C GLY A 72 -0.29 7.99 8.83
N LYS A 73 -1.36 8.05 9.60
CA LYS A 73 -1.41 7.59 10.99
C LYS A 73 -2.67 6.75 11.21
N THR A 74 -2.58 5.72 12.05
CA THR A 74 -3.74 4.92 12.46
C THR A 74 -4.65 5.78 13.31
N HIS A 75 -5.93 5.83 12.95
CA HIS A 75 -6.95 6.56 13.67
C HIS A 75 -7.72 5.58 14.55
N ILE A 76 -7.93 5.96 15.80
CA ILE A 76 -8.56 5.13 16.81
C ILE A 76 -9.56 6.01 17.54
N GLN A 77 -10.80 5.56 17.64
CA GLN A 77 -11.85 6.25 18.35
C GLN A 77 -12.49 5.27 19.33
N ILE A 78 -12.27 5.52 20.61
CA ILE A 78 -12.84 4.73 21.72
C ILE A 78 -13.45 5.75 22.70
N PRO A 79 -14.68 5.55 23.20
CA PRO A 79 -15.25 6.43 24.21
C PRO A 79 -14.41 6.49 25.48
N GLN A 80 -14.44 7.64 26.17
CA GLN A 80 -13.90 7.82 27.52
C GLN A 80 -12.39 7.60 27.69
N ILE A 81 -11.64 7.42 26.60
CA ILE A 81 -10.18 7.33 26.65
C ILE A 81 -9.54 8.73 26.71
N GLY A 82 -8.37 8.81 27.31
CA GLY A 82 -7.59 10.03 27.46
C GLY A 82 -6.10 9.80 27.20
N VAL A 83 -5.37 10.87 26.90
CA VAL A 83 -3.91 10.86 26.85
C VAL A 83 -3.38 10.91 28.28
N TYR A 84 -2.45 10.01 28.60
CA TYR A 84 -1.81 9.98 29.91
C TYR A 84 -0.63 10.97 29.91
N GLU A 85 -0.71 11.97 30.78
CA GLU A 85 0.32 12.99 30.94
C GLU A 85 0.92 12.94 32.34
N THR A 86 2.20 13.32 32.44
CA THR A 86 2.88 13.49 33.72
C THR A 86 3.47 14.89 33.79
N SER A 87 3.00 15.71 34.73
CA SER A 87 3.56 17.04 34.98
C SER A 87 3.77 17.25 36.48
N GLY A 88 4.94 17.74 36.88
CA GLY A 88 5.23 18.05 38.28
C GLY A 88 5.08 16.86 39.24
N GLY A 89 5.36 15.64 38.77
CA GLY A 89 5.21 14.41 39.57
C GLY A 89 3.77 13.87 39.69
N SER A 90 2.78 14.55 39.11
CA SER A 90 1.38 14.09 39.07
C SER A 90 1.02 13.52 37.71
N ALA A 91 0.28 12.41 37.70
CA ALA A 91 -0.27 11.79 36.50
C ALA A 91 -1.76 12.13 36.36
N TYR A 92 -2.19 12.47 35.14
CA TYR A 92 -3.59 12.79 34.84
C TYR A 92 -3.96 12.36 33.41
N CYS A 93 -5.26 12.15 33.16
CA CYS A 93 -5.77 11.89 31.83
C CYS A 93 -6.35 13.16 31.21
N ILE A 94 -5.95 13.45 29.98
CA ILE A 94 -6.62 14.44 29.14
C ILE A 94 -7.58 13.68 28.24
N SER A 95 -8.88 13.78 28.51
CA SER A 95 -9.91 13.10 27.70
C SER A 95 -9.77 13.47 26.22
N VAL A 96 -9.67 12.44 25.37
CA VAL A 96 -9.64 12.59 23.92
C VAL A 96 -10.60 11.58 23.29
N ASN A 97 -11.45 12.05 22.38
CA ASN A 97 -12.35 11.16 21.65
C ASN A 97 -11.68 10.48 20.45
N ARG A 98 -10.41 10.82 20.17
CA ARG A 98 -9.65 10.26 19.06
C ARG A 98 -8.17 10.16 19.42
N ILE A 99 -7.60 9.01 19.14
CA ILE A 99 -6.18 8.69 19.26
C ILE A 99 -5.60 8.54 17.86
N ILE A 100 -4.42 9.08 17.68
CA ILE A 100 -3.67 9.03 16.42
C ILE A 100 -2.31 8.40 16.72
N LEU A 101 -1.99 7.30 16.04
CA LEU A 101 -0.72 6.59 16.20
C LEU A 101 0.07 6.61 14.89
N ALA A 102 1.34 6.99 14.98
CA ALA A 102 2.27 6.83 13.88
C ALA A 102 3.06 5.52 14.04
N GLN A 103 3.35 4.86 12.93
CA GLN A 103 4.22 3.68 12.91
C GLN A 103 5.67 4.07 13.26
N GLY A 104 6.41 3.12 13.85
CA GLY A 104 7.85 3.28 14.13
C GLY A 104 8.18 4.14 15.35
N ILE A 105 7.17 4.62 16.08
CA ILE A 105 7.32 5.39 17.32
C ILE A 105 7.11 4.45 18.53
N PRO A 106 7.80 4.67 19.67
CA PRO A 106 7.50 3.98 20.92
C PRO A 106 6.01 4.04 21.29
N PRO A 107 5.49 3.05 22.05
CA PRO A 107 4.11 3.05 22.50
C PRO A 107 3.71 4.35 23.20
N LYS A 108 2.60 4.95 22.74
CA LYS A 108 2.01 6.11 23.38
C LYS A 108 1.17 5.65 24.57
N LYS A 109 1.18 6.44 25.65
CA LYS A 109 0.43 6.14 26.88
C LYS A 109 -0.92 6.85 26.90
N PHE A 110 -1.92 6.12 27.39
CA PHE A 110 -3.32 6.51 27.49
C PHE A 110 -3.88 6.04 28.83
N CYS A 111 -5.04 6.55 29.21
CA CYS A 111 -5.76 6.12 30.40
C CYS A 111 -7.26 6.42 30.27
N TRP A 112 -8.06 5.92 31.21
CA TRP A 112 -9.50 6.15 31.26
C TRP A 112 -9.86 6.87 32.55
N GLU A 113 -10.83 7.77 32.49
CA GLU A 113 -11.32 8.48 33.67
C GLU A 113 -12.53 7.80 34.32
N VAL A 114 -13.22 6.93 33.58
CA VAL A 114 -14.44 6.25 34.06
C VAL A 114 -14.39 4.75 33.82
N PRO A 115 -14.97 3.94 34.71
CA PRO A 115 -15.10 2.51 34.50
C PRO A 115 -16.10 2.22 33.37
N SER A 116 -16.00 1.03 32.79
CA SER A 116 -16.95 0.56 31.78
C SER A 116 -18.27 0.18 32.46
N HIS A 117 -19.25 1.05 32.30
CA HIS A 117 -20.60 0.93 32.84
C HIS A 117 -21.61 1.45 31.81
N PRO A 118 -22.86 0.96 31.75
CA PRO A 118 -23.84 1.45 30.79
C PRO A 118 -24.03 2.97 30.81
N ALA A 119 -24.04 3.57 32.00
CA ALA A 119 -24.15 5.03 32.14
C ALA A 119 -22.93 5.81 31.59
N ALA A 120 -21.77 5.18 31.44
CA ALA A 120 -20.57 5.78 30.88
C ALA A 120 -20.42 5.56 29.35
N GLY A 121 -21.39 4.87 28.73
CA GLY A 121 -21.33 4.45 27.33
C GLY A 121 -20.72 3.05 27.14
N GLY A 122 -20.62 2.26 28.20
CA GLY A 122 -20.26 0.85 28.12
C GLY A 122 -21.41 -0.02 27.59
N GLY A 123 -21.06 -1.00 26.77
CA GLY A 123 -21.95 -1.93 26.08
C GLY A 123 -21.27 -2.29 24.76
N PRO A 124 -21.37 -3.52 24.21
CA PRO A 124 -22.04 -4.75 24.66
C PRO A 124 -21.44 -5.38 25.93
N LEU A 125 -21.96 -6.54 26.35
CA LEU A 125 -21.38 -7.33 27.43
C LEU A 125 -20.24 -8.21 26.90
N ALA A 126 -19.15 -8.34 27.65
CA ALA A 126 -17.98 -9.09 27.21
C ALA A 126 -18.31 -10.54 26.83
N GLY A 127 -19.24 -11.19 27.54
CA GLY A 127 -19.68 -12.56 27.24
C GLY A 127 -20.45 -12.71 25.92
N THR A 128 -20.88 -11.61 25.29
CA THR A 128 -21.50 -11.61 23.96
C THR A 128 -20.49 -11.47 22.82
N ILE A 129 -19.21 -11.23 23.14
CA ILE A 129 -18.15 -10.98 22.18
C ILE A 129 -17.14 -12.13 22.19
N SER A 130 -17.04 -12.83 21.07
CA SER A 130 -16.06 -13.91 20.89
C SER A 130 -14.64 -13.40 21.12
N GLY A 131 -13.88 -14.13 21.94
CA GLY A 131 -12.48 -13.84 22.26
C GLY A 131 -12.25 -13.04 23.54
N LEU A 132 -13.30 -12.55 24.21
CA LEU A 132 -13.19 -11.84 25.50
C LEU A 132 -13.41 -12.75 26.71
N ASP A 133 -13.08 -14.03 26.61
CA ASP A 133 -13.36 -15.05 27.64
C ASP A 133 -12.61 -14.82 28.97
N GLU A 134 -11.63 -13.92 28.97
CA GLU A 134 -10.88 -13.51 30.17
C GLU A 134 -11.62 -12.45 31.01
N LEU A 135 -12.70 -11.87 30.48
CA LEU A 135 -13.53 -10.91 31.20
C LEU A 135 -14.79 -11.59 31.74
N PRO A 136 -15.36 -11.13 32.86
CA PRO A 136 -16.67 -11.61 33.29
C PRO A 136 -17.71 -11.39 32.21
N VAL A 137 -18.57 -12.39 32.04
CA VAL A 137 -19.57 -12.42 30.97
C VAL A 137 -20.52 -11.22 30.99
N ASP A 138 -20.77 -10.68 32.18
CA ASP A 138 -21.66 -9.54 32.46
C ASP A 138 -20.92 -8.19 32.48
N MET A 139 -19.61 -8.16 32.23
CA MET A 139 -18.85 -6.92 32.21
C MET A 139 -19.22 -6.09 30.97
N PRO A 140 -19.74 -4.86 31.12
CA PRO A 140 -19.87 -3.92 30.02
C PRO A 140 -18.49 -3.53 29.49
N VAL A 141 -18.33 -3.41 28.18
CA VAL A 141 -17.07 -2.94 27.56
C VAL A 141 -17.29 -1.68 26.73
N PHE A 142 -16.29 -0.82 26.61
CA PHE A 142 -16.33 0.24 25.62
C PHE A 142 -16.11 -0.35 24.24
N ALA A 143 -17.00 -0.02 23.29
CA ALA A 143 -16.82 -0.31 21.89
C ALA A 143 -16.30 0.92 21.16
N GLY A 144 -15.22 0.75 20.41
CA GLY A 144 -14.65 1.76 19.54
C GLY A 144 -14.30 1.17 18.19
N PHE A 145 -13.65 1.98 17.37
CA PHE A 145 -13.17 1.55 16.07
C PHE A 145 -11.77 2.10 15.80
N ALA A 146 -11.04 1.40 14.95
CA ALA A 146 -9.74 1.79 14.47
C ALA A 146 -9.56 1.38 13.02
N HIS A 147 -8.86 2.23 12.30
CA HIS A 147 -8.58 2.09 10.88
C HIS A 147 -7.28 2.81 10.53
N ALA A 148 -6.56 2.25 9.56
CA ALA A 148 -5.32 2.84 9.06
C ALA A 148 -5.51 3.24 7.60
N PRO A 149 -4.99 4.40 7.16
CA PRO A 149 -5.15 4.80 5.78
C PRO A 149 -4.07 4.21 4.88
N TYR A 150 -4.45 3.92 3.64
CA TYR A 150 -3.59 3.32 2.62
C TYR A 150 -3.81 3.99 1.27
N HIS A 151 -2.75 4.10 0.47
CA HIS A 151 -2.84 4.46 -0.94
C HIS A 151 -2.69 3.21 -1.81
N LEU A 152 -3.42 3.18 -2.93
CA LEU A 152 -3.38 2.10 -3.91
C LEU A 152 -2.62 2.54 -5.14
N PHE A 153 -1.61 1.79 -5.53
CA PHE A 153 -0.80 2.05 -6.72
C PHE A 153 -0.91 0.91 -7.72
N TRP A 154 -0.74 1.23 -8.99
CA TRP A 154 -0.53 0.26 -10.05
C TRP A 154 0.81 0.49 -10.74
N ASN A 155 1.45 -0.60 -11.15
CA ASN A 155 2.64 -0.58 -12.01
C ASN A 155 2.48 -1.64 -13.10
N LEU A 156 2.59 -1.23 -14.36
CA LEU A 156 2.67 -2.12 -15.51
C LEU A 156 4.11 -2.10 -16.02
N SER A 157 4.81 -3.22 -15.89
CA SER A 157 6.10 -3.46 -16.53
C SER A 157 5.94 -4.41 -17.71
N TYR A 158 6.68 -4.17 -18.78
CA TYR A 158 6.66 -5.01 -19.97
C TYR A 158 7.92 -4.80 -20.80
N GLN A 159 8.18 -5.72 -21.73
CA GLN A 159 9.18 -5.54 -22.76
C GLN A 159 8.48 -5.28 -24.09
N LYS A 160 8.96 -4.31 -24.87
CA LYS A 160 8.47 -4.02 -26.22
C LYS A 160 9.51 -4.43 -27.24
N TYR A 161 9.12 -5.17 -28.25
CA TYR A 161 10.00 -5.51 -29.36
C TYR A 161 10.13 -4.31 -30.29
N VAL A 162 11.35 -3.82 -30.47
CA VAL A 162 11.63 -2.61 -31.24
C VAL A 162 12.72 -2.87 -32.28
N ARG A 163 12.69 -2.06 -33.33
CA ARG A 163 13.80 -1.92 -34.26
C ARG A 163 14.77 -0.88 -33.69
N TYR A 164 16.06 -1.20 -33.65
CA TYR A 164 17.11 -0.35 -33.14
C TYR A 164 18.22 -0.13 -34.18
N CYS A 165 18.71 1.12 -34.27
CA CYS A 165 19.85 1.48 -35.11
C CYS A 165 21.07 1.74 -34.23
N PRO A 166 22.18 1.02 -34.39
CA PRO A 166 23.42 1.32 -33.67
C PRO A 166 24.00 2.69 -34.01
N CYS A 167 23.74 3.22 -35.22
CA CYS A 167 24.36 4.43 -35.76
C CYS A 167 23.49 5.70 -35.66
N GLY A 168 22.44 5.70 -34.83
CA GLY A 168 21.74 6.93 -34.44
C GLY A 168 20.62 7.42 -35.37
N SER A 169 20.49 6.92 -36.61
CA SER A 169 19.30 7.20 -37.44
C SER A 169 18.93 6.04 -38.37
N CYS A 170 17.70 5.52 -38.24
CA CYS A 170 17.02 4.74 -39.30
C CYS A 170 16.07 5.61 -40.13
N GLU A 171 15.88 6.87 -39.72
CA GLU A 171 15.02 7.84 -40.38
C GLU A 171 15.82 9.14 -40.53
N SER A 172 15.91 9.59 -41.78
CA SER A 172 16.50 10.84 -42.30
C SER A 172 18.04 11.03 -42.36
N SER A 173 18.50 11.01 -43.61
CA SER A 173 19.30 12.02 -44.33
C SER A 173 20.77 12.34 -44.03
N ASP A 174 21.36 11.97 -42.89
CA ASP A 174 22.74 12.45 -42.59
C ASP A 174 23.84 11.42 -42.87
N VAL A 175 23.69 10.63 -43.93
CA VAL A 175 24.80 9.88 -44.53
C VAL A 175 25.38 10.74 -45.65
N PRO A 176 26.66 11.18 -45.58
CA PRO A 176 27.29 11.91 -46.67
C PRO A 176 27.21 11.09 -47.97
N GLY A 177 26.39 11.56 -48.93
CA GLY A 177 26.21 10.93 -50.25
C GLY A 177 24.85 10.27 -50.52
N ILE A 178 23.91 10.21 -49.56
CA ILE A 178 22.53 9.76 -49.82
C ILE A 178 21.63 10.99 -49.96
N ASN A 179 21.08 11.22 -51.15
CA ASN A 179 20.18 12.36 -51.43
C ASN A 179 18.71 11.96 -51.61
N SER A 180 18.38 10.67 -51.70
CA SER A 180 16.99 10.20 -51.85
C SER A 180 16.79 8.73 -51.46
N TRP A 181 15.54 8.38 -51.18
CA TRP A 181 15.08 7.02 -50.86
C TRP A 181 13.89 6.67 -51.75
N ARG A 182 13.82 5.42 -52.23
CA ARG A 182 12.66 4.93 -53.00
C ARG A 182 12.07 3.69 -52.36
N LEU A 183 10.76 3.52 -52.49
CA LEU A 183 10.06 2.32 -52.05
C LEU A 183 9.95 1.35 -53.24
N GLU A 184 10.72 0.26 -53.21
CA GLU A 184 10.64 -0.82 -54.21
C GLU A 184 10.32 -2.14 -53.54
N GLY A 185 9.33 -2.87 -54.08
CA GLY A 185 8.93 -4.17 -53.55
C GLY A 185 8.51 -4.17 -52.06
N GLY A 186 8.12 -3.01 -51.52
CA GLY A 186 7.76 -2.84 -50.11
C GLY A 186 8.95 -2.61 -49.16
N LYS A 187 10.15 -2.38 -49.67
CA LYS A 187 11.35 -2.02 -48.89
C LYS A 187 11.86 -0.64 -49.32
N TRP A 188 12.38 0.11 -48.36
CA TRP A 188 13.09 1.36 -48.63
C TRP A 188 14.51 1.05 -49.07
N GLU A 189 14.83 1.39 -50.32
CA GLU A 189 16.18 1.26 -50.87
C GLU A 189 16.82 2.64 -51.05
N PRO A 190 18.10 2.81 -50.69
CA PRO A 190 18.82 4.05 -50.94
C PRO A 190 18.98 4.23 -52.46
N PHE A 191 18.66 5.42 -52.98
CA PHE A 191 18.75 5.69 -54.41
C PHE A 191 19.44 7.04 -54.65
N CYS A 192 20.44 7.04 -55.53
CA CYS A 192 21.10 8.27 -55.97
C CYS A 192 20.31 8.85 -57.15
N ASP A 193 19.66 10.01 -56.97
CA ASP A 193 19.01 10.72 -58.09
C ASP A 193 20.10 11.24 -59.04
N THR A 194 20.12 10.70 -60.26
CA THR A 194 21.09 11.05 -61.31
C THR A 194 20.74 12.34 -62.05
N ASN A 195 19.69 13.07 -61.68
CA ASN A 195 19.35 14.38 -62.27
C ASN A 195 20.21 15.54 -61.73
N ILE A 196 21.45 15.29 -61.31
CA ILE A 196 22.42 16.32 -60.96
C ILE A 196 23.20 16.69 -62.23
N PRO A 197 23.37 18.00 -62.55
CA PRO A 197 24.01 18.44 -63.78
C PRO A 197 25.38 17.82 -64.00
N SER A 198 25.60 17.39 -65.24
CA SER A 198 26.75 16.63 -65.75
C SER A 198 28.11 17.14 -65.24
N GLY A 199 28.78 16.34 -64.41
CA GLY A 199 30.14 16.63 -63.94
C GLY A 199 30.66 15.71 -62.83
N ALA A 200 29.79 14.98 -62.14
CA ALA A 200 30.18 14.06 -61.08
C ALA A 200 30.10 12.59 -61.53
N THR A 201 31.19 12.04 -62.07
CA THR A 201 31.39 10.59 -62.10
C THR A 201 31.81 10.13 -60.71
N GLY A 202 30.86 10.06 -59.79
CA GLY A 202 31.03 9.41 -58.49
C GLY A 202 30.29 8.09 -58.50
N ASN A 203 31.03 6.97 -58.44
CA ASN A 203 30.42 5.69 -58.10
C ASN A 203 29.74 5.83 -56.73
N CYS A 204 28.40 5.81 -56.69
CA CYS A 204 27.65 5.66 -55.44
C CYS A 204 27.83 4.22 -54.93
N SER A 205 28.99 3.86 -54.42
CA SER A 205 29.15 2.69 -53.55
C SER A 205 28.94 3.15 -52.11
N VAL A 206 27.67 3.30 -51.71
CA VAL A 206 27.37 3.50 -50.29
C VAL A 206 27.46 2.14 -49.62
N SER A 207 28.65 1.81 -49.12
CA SER A 207 28.81 0.74 -48.15
C SER A 207 28.26 1.25 -46.84
N VAL A 208 27.00 0.95 -46.52
CA VAL A 208 26.55 1.07 -45.13
C VAL A 208 27.44 0.11 -44.34
N PRO A 209 28.22 0.58 -43.34
CA PRO A 209 29.02 -0.31 -42.52
C PRO A 209 28.11 -1.41 -41.98
N ALA A 210 28.53 -2.68 -42.00
CA ALA A 210 27.67 -3.79 -41.54
C ALA A 210 27.16 -3.58 -40.10
N GLU A 211 27.95 -2.84 -39.32
CA GLU A 211 27.68 -2.33 -37.97
C GLU A 211 26.56 -1.27 -37.88
N CYS A 212 26.07 -0.73 -39.00
CA CYS A 212 24.95 0.20 -39.09
C CYS A 212 23.65 -0.43 -39.66
N ASN A 213 23.57 -1.76 -39.78
CA ASN A 213 22.30 -2.43 -40.06
C ASN A 213 21.35 -2.31 -38.87
N TYR A 214 20.04 -2.23 -39.13
CA TYR A 214 19.05 -2.29 -38.08
C TYR A 214 19.06 -3.68 -37.43
N ASP A 215 18.97 -3.69 -36.11
CA ASP A 215 18.80 -4.90 -35.31
C ASP A 215 17.49 -4.81 -34.54
N TYR A 216 17.08 -5.91 -33.92
CA TYR A 216 15.87 -5.96 -33.12
C TYR A 216 16.21 -6.37 -31.70
N LYS A 217 15.54 -5.72 -30.75
CA LYS A 217 15.72 -6.02 -29.34
C LYS A 217 14.43 -5.82 -28.56
N TRP A 218 14.42 -6.41 -27.37
CA TRP A 218 13.41 -6.16 -26.36
C TRP A 218 13.84 -4.98 -25.50
N GLU A 219 13.04 -3.91 -25.47
CA GLU A 219 13.23 -2.77 -24.57
C GLU A 219 12.30 -2.86 -23.38
N SER A 220 12.84 -2.70 -22.18
CA SER A 220 12.05 -2.70 -20.94
C SER A 220 11.36 -1.36 -20.74
N HIS A 221 10.06 -1.41 -20.44
CA HIS A 221 9.24 -0.28 -20.10
C HIS A 221 8.54 -0.52 -18.76
N SER A 222 8.27 0.56 -18.04
CA SER A 222 7.40 0.56 -16.88
C SER A 222 6.61 1.85 -16.85
N GLN A 223 5.35 1.74 -16.48
CA GLN A 223 4.46 2.87 -16.22
C GLN A 223 3.65 2.55 -14.98
N GLY A 224 3.22 3.57 -14.26
CA GLY A 224 2.43 3.38 -13.06
C GLY A 224 1.81 4.68 -12.59
N GLY A 225 0.99 4.55 -11.56
CA GLY A 225 0.32 5.68 -10.95
C GLY A 225 -0.46 5.25 -9.73
N GLU A 226 -1.04 6.25 -9.09
CA GLU A 226 -1.97 6.05 -7.99
C GLU A 226 -3.39 5.83 -8.51
N ILE A 227 -4.15 4.98 -7.83
CA ILE A 227 -5.58 4.79 -8.02
C ILE A 227 -6.28 5.49 -6.86
N LEU A 228 -6.88 6.65 -7.13
CA LEU A 228 -7.64 7.41 -6.13
C LEU A 228 -9.00 6.74 -5.86
N PRO A 229 -9.57 6.91 -4.66
CA PRO A 229 -10.88 6.37 -4.32
C PRO A 229 -11.99 6.71 -5.33
N SER A 230 -11.95 7.93 -5.89
CA SER A 230 -12.90 8.41 -6.90
C SER A 230 -12.84 7.65 -8.23
N GLN A 231 -11.75 6.92 -8.50
CA GLN A 231 -11.57 6.11 -9.70
C GLN A 231 -12.08 4.68 -9.52
N VAL A 232 -12.43 4.26 -8.31
CA VAL A 232 -12.92 2.92 -8.00
C VAL A 232 -14.44 2.89 -8.04
N GLN A 233 -14.99 2.24 -9.07
CA GLN A 233 -16.43 2.09 -9.21
C GLN A 233 -17.03 1.27 -8.07
N GLY A 234 -18.03 1.81 -7.38
CA GLY A 234 -18.75 1.12 -6.32
C GLY A 234 -17.97 1.00 -5.00
N LEU A 235 -16.94 1.82 -4.77
CA LEU A 235 -16.23 1.86 -3.50
C LEU A 235 -17.20 2.20 -2.35
N PRO A 236 -17.32 1.35 -1.31
CA PRO A 236 -18.13 1.67 -0.14
C PRO A 236 -17.64 2.95 0.55
N PRO A 237 -18.53 3.87 0.93
CA PRO A 237 -18.14 5.11 1.62
C PRO A 237 -17.33 4.88 2.90
N SER A 238 -17.58 3.76 3.61
CA SER A 238 -16.84 3.39 4.82
C SER A 238 -15.37 3.05 4.58
N LEU A 239 -14.98 2.79 3.32
CA LEU A 239 -13.59 2.54 2.91
C LEU A 239 -12.93 3.75 2.27
N ALA A 240 -13.67 4.83 2.00
CA ALA A 240 -13.14 6.05 1.43
C ALA A 240 -12.62 6.96 2.57
N ALA A 241 -11.32 7.22 2.58
CA ALA A 241 -10.68 8.08 3.56
C ALA A 241 -10.48 9.47 2.99
N ASP A 242 -10.88 10.48 3.77
CA ASP A 242 -10.64 11.90 3.54
C ASP A 242 -9.70 12.37 4.66
N LEU A 243 -8.40 12.37 4.38
CA LEU A 243 -7.37 12.60 5.39
C LEU A 243 -7.18 14.09 5.72
N ASP A 244 -7.42 14.96 4.75
CA ASP A 244 -7.29 16.41 4.91
C ASP A 244 -8.61 17.12 5.26
N GLY A 245 -9.73 16.40 5.19
CA GLY A 245 -11.06 16.88 5.57
C GLY A 245 -11.68 17.82 4.54
N ASN A 246 -11.22 17.78 3.28
CA ASN A 246 -11.69 18.66 2.22
C ASN A 246 -13.01 18.18 1.57
N GLY A 247 -13.54 17.03 1.99
CA GLY A 247 -14.75 16.41 1.45
C GLY A 247 -14.52 15.50 0.24
N THR A 248 -13.28 15.35 -0.22
CA THR A 248 -12.88 14.48 -1.33
C THR A 248 -11.96 13.38 -0.81
N PRO A 249 -12.38 12.10 -0.89
CA PRO A 249 -11.53 11.01 -0.43
C PRO A 249 -10.22 10.91 -1.22
N ASP A 250 -9.11 10.85 -0.50
CA ASP A 250 -7.73 10.83 -1.00
C ASP A 250 -6.97 9.55 -0.63
N ALA A 251 -7.55 8.69 0.22
CA ALA A 251 -6.98 7.40 0.60
C ALA A 251 -8.05 6.33 0.86
N TYR A 252 -7.64 5.13 1.26
CA TYR A 252 -8.53 4.03 1.63
C TYR A 252 -8.39 3.64 3.09
N TRP A 253 -9.52 3.43 3.80
CA TRP A 253 -9.51 2.90 5.15
C TRP A 253 -9.30 1.38 5.16
N ASN A 254 -8.21 0.96 5.78
CA ASN A 254 -7.98 -0.43 6.14
C ASN A 254 -8.53 -0.71 7.54
N ASN A 255 -9.59 -1.52 7.58
CA ASN A 255 -10.23 -1.97 8.81
C ASN A 255 -9.78 -3.39 9.22
N ASN A 256 -8.89 -4.05 8.48
CA ASN A 256 -8.36 -5.36 8.84
C ASN A 256 -7.33 -5.23 9.98
N LEU A 257 -7.83 -5.00 11.19
CA LEU A 257 -7.03 -4.70 12.36
C LEU A 257 -7.03 -5.83 13.37
N THR A 258 -5.83 -6.20 13.79
CA THR A 258 -5.56 -7.19 14.82
C THR A 258 -4.91 -6.53 16.02
N ILE A 259 -5.53 -6.65 17.18
CA ILE A 259 -4.96 -6.26 18.46
C ILE A 259 -4.05 -7.36 18.96
N ARG A 260 -2.85 -7.02 19.43
CA ARG A 260 -1.91 -7.97 20.05
C ARG A 260 -1.53 -7.49 21.43
N ARG A 261 -1.61 -8.37 22.42
CA ARG A 261 -1.17 -8.06 23.78
C ARG A 261 0.36 -7.92 23.85
N MET A 262 0.84 -6.85 24.47
CA MET A 262 2.25 -6.67 24.83
C MET A 262 2.52 -7.14 26.27
N ASP A 263 3.75 -7.57 26.53
CA ASP A 263 4.29 -7.74 27.89
C ASP A 263 4.71 -6.40 28.51
N ASP A 264 5.14 -6.39 29.78
CA ASP A 264 5.54 -5.17 30.48
C ASP A 264 6.77 -4.45 29.90
N TYR A 265 7.51 -5.14 29.02
CA TYR A 265 8.64 -4.63 28.26
C TYR A 265 8.26 -4.21 26.85
N ASP A 266 6.96 -4.04 26.56
CA ASP A 266 6.43 -3.64 25.26
C ASP A 266 6.74 -4.65 24.13
N ARG A 267 6.93 -5.93 24.44
CA ARG A 267 7.19 -6.99 23.45
C ARG A 267 5.93 -7.79 23.16
N VAL A 268 5.79 -8.23 21.91
CA VAL A 268 4.68 -9.08 21.45
C VAL A 268 5.17 -10.51 21.30
N GLY A 269 4.32 -11.50 21.64
CA GLY A 269 4.60 -12.92 21.39
C GLY A 269 5.62 -13.58 22.33
N THR A 270 6.04 -12.88 23.39
CA THR A 270 7.11 -13.32 24.30
C THR A 270 6.62 -13.91 25.62
N SER A 271 5.31 -14.11 25.82
CA SER A 271 4.75 -14.57 27.11
C SER A 271 3.74 -15.70 26.94
N ALA A 272 3.54 -16.48 28.02
CA ALA A 272 2.44 -17.44 28.17
C ALA A 272 1.04 -16.78 28.06
N TRP A 273 0.98 -15.45 28.04
CA TRP A 273 -0.22 -14.63 27.99
C TRP A 273 -0.40 -13.91 26.64
N GLY A 274 0.43 -14.22 25.65
CA GLY A 274 0.30 -13.67 24.30
C GLY A 274 -1.04 -14.04 23.70
N ARG A 275 -1.82 -13.03 23.30
CA ARG A 275 -3.14 -13.22 22.67
C ARG A 275 -3.38 -12.13 21.64
N SER A 276 -4.17 -12.45 20.64
CA SER A 276 -4.60 -11.53 19.60
C SER A 276 -6.09 -11.60 19.34
N TRP A 277 -6.64 -10.50 18.84
CA TRP A 277 -8.06 -10.36 18.52
C TRP A 277 -8.22 -9.59 17.23
N ASN A 278 -9.15 -10.00 16.38
CA ASN A 278 -9.51 -9.29 15.16
C ASN A 278 -11.03 -9.27 15.03
N TRP A 279 -11.60 -8.07 14.99
CA TRP A 279 -13.03 -7.83 14.81
C TRP A 279 -13.30 -6.82 13.69
N GLY A 280 -12.47 -6.82 12.64
CA GLY A 280 -12.68 -6.00 11.44
C GLY A 280 -12.67 -4.49 11.72
N GLY A 281 -11.80 -4.04 12.63
CA GLY A 281 -11.61 -2.63 12.97
C GLY A 281 -12.30 -2.23 14.26
N THR A 282 -13.22 -3.05 14.78
CA THR A 282 -13.84 -2.80 16.09
C THR A 282 -12.85 -3.09 17.23
N ILE A 283 -12.90 -2.28 18.29
CA ILE A 283 -12.11 -2.46 19.51
C ILE A 283 -13.08 -2.58 20.68
N TYR A 284 -12.85 -3.58 21.55
CA TYR A 284 -13.62 -3.77 22.77
C TYR A 284 -12.72 -3.69 23.99
N TRP A 285 -13.07 -2.85 24.96
CA TRP A 285 -12.19 -2.59 26.11
C TRP A 285 -12.95 -2.56 27.43
N GLY A 286 -12.55 -3.43 28.37
CA GLY A 286 -13.08 -3.40 29.73
C GLY A 286 -12.31 -2.43 30.63
N VAL A 287 -13.00 -1.58 31.38
CA VAL A 287 -12.34 -0.65 32.32
C VAL A 287 -12.95 -0.83 33.70
N ARG A 288 -12.13 -1.05 34.73
CA ARG A 288 -12.61 -1.22 36.10
C ARG A 288 -12.18 -0.08 37.01
N GLU A 289 -12.97 0.14 38.06
CA GLU A 289 -12.56 1.03 39.14
C GLU A 289 -11.32 0.48 39.85
N GLY A 290 -10.40 1.37 40.23
CA GLY A 290 -9.13 1.01 40.88
C GLY A 290 -9.25 0.40 42.27
N GLN A 291 -10.46 0.21 42.82
CA GLN A 291 -10.69 -0.41 44.15
C GLN A 291 -10.95 -1.93 44.11
N GLY A 292 -10.68 -2.59 42.99
CA GLY A 292 -10.51 -4.04 42.94
C GLY A 292 -9.23 -4.38 42.20
N GLN A 293 -8.21 -4.91 42.91
CA GLN A 293 -6.99 -5.44 42.31
C GLN A 293 -7.36 -6.32 41.12
N ILE A 294 -6.80 -6.02 39.93
CA ILE A 294 -6.68 -7.04 38.90
C ILE A 294 -5.56 -7.97 39.39
N GLY A 295 -5.95 -9.01 40.14
CA GLY A 295 -5.04 -10.09 40.46
C GLY A 295 -4.77 -10.92 39.21
N TRP A 296 -3.79 -10.52 38.41
CA TRP A 296 -3.12 -11.47 37.52
C TRP A 296 -2.17 -12.29 38.38
N PRO A 297 -2.20 -13.64 38.32
CA PRO A 297 -1.22 -14.45 39.03
C PRO A 297 0.18 -14.04 38.58
N GLY A 298 0.97 -13.42 39.48
CA GLY A 298 2.37 -13.06 39.24
C GLY A 298 2.67 -11.61 38.83
N VAL A 299 1.76 -10.65 39.04
CA VAL A 299 2.09 -9.22 38.96
C VAL A 299 2.36 -8.68 40.39
N PRO A 300 3.51 -8.04 40.65
CA PRO A 300 3.71 -7.25 41.87
C PRO A 300 2.69 -6.12 42.04
#